data_AF-S4PCL7-F1
#
_entry.id   AF-S4PCL7-F1
#
_cell.length_a   1.000
_cell.length_b   1.000
_cell.length_c   1.000
_cell.angle_alpha   90.00
_cell.angle_beta   90.00
_cell.angle_gamma   90.00
#
_symmetry.space_group_name_H-M   'P 1'
#
loop_
_entity.id
_entity.type
_entity.pdbx_description
1 polymer ?
#
loop_
_entity_poly.entity_id
_entity_poly.type
_entity_poly.pdbx_seq_one_letter_code
_entity_poly.pdbx_strand_id
1 'polypeptide(L)'
;KSRRGVFILRIEDTDQARKVDGSVEGLINDLEWAGIECDEGPGRGGIYGPYVQSERLNVYREHIKKLLDNGSAYRCFCTERRLNILRRDAVKHQRLPKYDNKCRSLS
;
A
#
# COMPACT_ATOMS: atom_id res chain seq x y z
N LYS A 1 5.28 -26.69 19.93
CA LYS A 1 6.35 -25.81 20.50
C LYS A 1 6.39 -24.51 19.71
N SER A 2 6.47 -23.36 20.38
CA SER A 2 6.70 -22.06 19.73
C SER A 2 8.09 -22.03 19.07
N ARG A 3 8.23 -21.31 17.94
CA ARG A 3 9.41 -21.33 17.04
C ARG A 3 10.40 -20.17 17.24
N ARG A 4 10.40 -19.46 18.38
CA ARG A 4 11.21 -18.25 18.58
C ARG A 4 11.11 -17.29 17.38
N GLY A 5 9.88 -17.06 16.92
CA GLY A 5 9.60 -16.11 15.85
C GLY A 5 9.68 -14.67 16.36
N VAL A 6 9.66 -13.73 15.43
CA VAL A 6 9.62 -12.28 15.67
C VAL A 6 8.27 -11.77 15.19
N PHE A 7 7.57 -11.00 16.03
CA PHE A 7 6.33 -10.31 15.70
C PHE A 7 6.61 -8.85 15.35
N ILE A 8 6.24 -8.43 14.14
CA ILE A 8 6.48 -7.08 13.62
C ILE A 8 5.16 -6.35 13.41
N LEU A 9 5.01 -5.17 14.00
CA LEU A 9 3.90 -4.26 13.73
C LEU A 9 4.29 -3.25 12.65
N ARG A 10 3.52 -3.18 11.56
CA ARG A 10 3.72 -2.22 10.48
C ARG A 10 2.44 -1.46 10.21
N ILE A 11 2.52 -0.13 10.14
CA ILE A 11 1.38 0.75 9.92
C ILE A 11 1.22 0.98 8.41
N GLU A 12 0.07 0.57 7.88
CA GLU A 12 -0.28 0.63 6.45
C GLU A 12 -1.13 1.89 6.18
N ASP A 13 -0.52 3.08 6.30
CA ASP A 13 -1.20 4.37 6.14
C ASP A 13 -1.07 4.96 4.72
N THR A 14 -0.97 4.13 3.69
CA THR A 14 -0.75 4.61 2.31
C THR A 14 -1.94 5.36 1.71
N ASP A 15 -3.15 5.10 2.20
CA ASP A 15 -4.36 5.84 1.81
C ASP A 15 -4.65 7.00 2.76
N GLN A 16 -4.02 8.14 2.48
CA GLN A 16 -4.15 9.34 3.30
C GLN A 16 -5.57 9.92 3.31
N ALA A 17 -6.38 9.67 2.27
CA ALA A 17 -7.77 10.15 2.22
C ALA A 17 -8.70 9.39 3.17
N ARG A 18 -8.31 8.18 3.58
CA ARG A 18 -9.05 7.34 4.54
C ARG A 18 -8.39 7.29 5.92
N LYS A 19 -7.35 8.09 6.15
CA LYS A 19 -6.68 8.16 7.45
C LYS A 19 -7.63 8.75 8.49
N VAL A 20 -7.71 8.12 9.65
CA VAL A 20 -8.44 8.61 10.82
C VAL A 20 -7.41 8.95 11.89
N ASP A 21 -7.39 10.20 12.33
CA ASP A 21 -6.47 10.64 13.38
C ASP A 21 -6.72 9.86 14.68
N GLY A 22 -5.66 9.48 15.38
CA GLY A 22 -5.76 8.66 16.60
C GLY A 22 -5.91 7.16 16.35
N SER A 23 -6.11 6.70 15.10
CA SER A 23 -6.33 5.28 14.82
C SER A 23 -5.08 4.41 15.05
N VAL A 24 -3.89 4.97 14.84
CA VAL A 24 -2.61 4.27 15.07
C VAL A 24 -2.35 4.13 16.56
N GLU A 25 -2.59 5.20 17.32
CA GLU A 25 -2.47 5.23 18.77
C GLU A 25 -3.49 4.29 19.42
N GLY A 26 -4.74 4.31 18.94
CA GLY A 26 -5.78 3.37 19.38
C GLY A 26 -5.38 1.92 19.14
N LEU A 27 -4.86 1.59 17.95
CA LEU A 27 -4.35 0.25 17.65
C LEU A 27 -3.24 -0.18 18.61
N ILE A 28 -2.28 0.70 18.91
CA ILE A 28 -1.18 0.39 19.83
C ILE A 28 -1.72 0.14 21.24
N ASN A 29 -2.63 0.99 21.72
CA ASN A 29 -3.26 0.85 23.03
C ASN A 29 -4.07 -0.46 23.15
N ASP A 30 -4.79 -0.85 22.10
CA ASP A 30 -5.56 -2.09 22.07
C ASP A 30 -4.65 -3.33 22.16
N LEU A 31 -3.50 -3.29 21.47
CA LEU A 31 -2.49 -4.36 21.55
C LEU A 31 -1.86 -4.44 22.95
N GLU A 32 -1.53 -3.29 23.55
CA GLU A 32 -1.01 -3.22 24.93
C GLU A 32 -2.03 -3.74 25.94
N TRP A 33 -3.29 -3.34 25.82
CA TRP A 33 -4.39 -3.82 26.67
C TRP A 33 -4.58 -5.35 26.55
N ALA A 34 -4.45 -5.89 25.33
CA ALA A 34 -4.53 -7.32 25.08
C ALA A 34 -3.27 -8.10 25.53
N GLY A 35 -2.22 -7.42 26.00
CA GLY A 35 -0.94 -8.04 26.35
C GLY A 35 -0.16 -8.59 25.14
N ILE A 36 -0.42 -8.05 23.95
CA ILE A 36 0.23 -8.46 22.70
C ILE A 36 1.37 -7.50 22.41
N GLU A 37 2.58 -7.90 22.77
CA GLU A 37 3.80 -7.12 22.49
C GLU A 37 4.42 -7.51 21.15
N CYS A 38 4.68 -6.52 20.30
CA CYS A 38 5.52 -6.70 19.11
C CYS A 38 7.01 -6.64 19.45
N ASP A 39 7.84 -7.38 18.74
CA ASP A 39 9.30 -7.31 18.86
C ASP A 39 9.87 -6.10 18.09
N GLU A 40 9.25 -5.75 16.96
CA GLU A 40 9.61 -4.58 16.14
C GLU A 40 8.35 -3.79 15.76
N GLY A 41 8.45 -2.47 15.70
CA GLY A 41 7.29 -1.64 15.34
C GLY A 41 7.48 -0.14 15.54
N PRO A 42 6.43 0.67 15.26
CA PRO A 42 6.43 2.11 15.55
C PRO A 42 6.68 2.34 17.05
N GLY A 43 7.57 3.27 17.39
CA GLY A 43 7.94 3.57 18.79
C GLY A 43 8.88 2.55 19.45
N ARG A 44 8.85 1.26 19.06
CA ARG A 44 9.74 0.21 19.57
C ARG A 44 11.05 0.07 18.77
N GLY A 45 11.05 0.50 17.51
CA GLY A 45 12.22 0.39 16.62
C GLY A 45 12.40 -1.02 16.06
N GLY A 46 13.60 -1.29 15.56
CA GLY A 46 13.95 -2.55 14.90
C GLY A 46 14.80 -2.33 13.65
N ILE A 47 15.33 -3.41 13.08
CA ILE A 47 16.34 -3.33 12.01
C ILE A 47 15.77 -2.97 10.63
N TYR A 48 14.45 -3.07 10.45
CA TYR A 48 13.76 -2.82 9.18
C TYR A 48 12.95 -1.53 9.16
N GLY A 49 13.10 -0.69 10.19
CA GLY A 49 12.42 0.60 10.27
C GLY A 49 12.71 1.52 9.07
N PRO A 50 11.89 2.56 8.84
CA PRO A 50 10.70 2.93 9.62
C PRO A 50 9.52 1.96 9.43
N TYR A 51 8.69 1.75 10.46
CA TYR A 51 7.55 0.83 10.42
C TYR A 51 6.23 1.48 10.01
N VAL A 52 6.26 2.76 9.63
CA VAL A 52 5.11 3.49 9.07
C VAL A 52 5.32 3.64 7.57
N GLN A 53 4.37 3.19 6.76
CA GLN A 53 4.57 3.11 5.32
C GLN A 53 4.69 4.47 4.63
N SER A 54 3.97 5.49 5.09
CA SER A 54 4.10 6.86 4.56
C SER A 54 5.50 7.45 4.71
N GLU A 55 6.30 6.94 5.65
CA GLU A 55 7.70 7.34 5.87
C GLU A 55 8.68 6.61 4.93
N ARG A 56 8.22 5.60 4.18
CA ARG A 56 9.06 4.72 3.34
C ARG A 56 9.04 5.08 1.85
N LEU A 57 8.66 6.30 1.49
CA LEU A 57 8.50 6.72 0.09
C LEU A 57 9.76 6.56 -0.76
N ASN A 58 10.95 6.72 -0.16
CA ASN A 58 12.23 6.50 -0.83
C ASN A 58 12.39 5.05 -1.33
N VAL A 59 12.05 4.07 -0.49
CA VAL A 59 12.12 2.64 -0.83
C VAL A 59 11.19 2.34 -2.00
N TYR A 60 9.95 2.83 -1.96
CA TYR A 60 8.99 2.60 -3.04
C TYR A 60 9.45 3.25 -4.34
N ARG A 61 9.98 4.48 -4.31
CA ARG A 61 10.51 5.16 -5.50
C ARG A 61 11.65 4.37 -6.15
N GLU A 62 12.55 3.80 -5.36
CA GLU A 62 13.63 2.96 -5.86
C GLU A 62 13.10 1.72 -6.57
N HIS A 63 12.15 1.01 -5.95
CA HIS A 63 11.56 -0.18 -6.55
C HIS A 63 10.70 0.14 -7.78
N ILE A 64 9.95 1.25 -7.77
CA ILE A 64 9.21 1.74 -8.94
C ILE A 64 10.18 1.98 -10.10
N LYS A 65 11.35 2.60 -9.85
CA LYS A 65 12.37 2.80 -10.88
C LYS A 65 12.84 1.47 -11.46
N LYS A 66 13.17 0.47 -10.62
CA LYS A 66 13.57 -0.87 -11.08
C LYS A 66 12.50 -1.54 -11.97
N LEU A 67 11.22 -1.41 -11.60
CA LEU A 67 10.10 -1.96 -12.36
C LEU A 67 9.86 -1.24 -13.69
N LEU A 68 10.09 0.07 -13.74
CA LEU A 68 10.04 0.84 -14.98
C LEU A 68 11.21 0.48 -15.90
N ASP A 69 12.43 0.42 -15.35
CA ASP A 69 13.67 0.16 -16.09
C ASP A 69 13.67 -1.25 -16.71
N ASN A 70 13.10 -2.24 -16.02
CA ASN A 70 13.04 -3.63 -16.50
C ASN A 70 11.77 -3.95 -17.32
N GLY A 71 10.92 -2.96 -17.62
CA GLY A 71 9.71 -3.13 -18.43
C GLY A 71 8.56 -3.87 -17.74
N SER A 72 8.65 -4.15 -16.43
CA SER A 72 7.55 -4.77 -15.65
C SER A 72 6.44 -3.78 -15.29
N ALA A 73 6.71 -2.47 -15.40
CA ALA A 73 5.74 -1.39 -15.18
C ALA A 73 5.82 -0.34 -16.29
N TYR A 74 4.76 0.46 -16.42
CA TYR A 74 4.69 1.59 -17.34
C TYR A 74 3.91 2.75 -16.70
N ARG A 75 4.14 3.98 -17.17
CA ARG A 75 3.40 5.16 -16.70
C ARG A 75 2.03 5.23 -17.36
N CYS A 76 1.01 5.57 -16.58
CA CYS A 76 -0.35 5.77 -17.06
C CYS A 76 -0.72 7.25 -16.98
N PHE A 77 -1.32 7.76 -18.05
CA PHE A 77 -1.77 9.16 -18.17
C PHE A 77 -3.30 9.24 -18.37
N CYS A 78 -4.02 8.16 -18.09
CA CYS A 78 -5.48 8.13 -18.20
C CYS A 78 -6.11 8.97 -17.09
N THR A 79 -7.07 9.81 -17.45
CA THR A 79 -7.86 10.58 -16.47
C THR A 79 -8.88 9.69 -15.77
N GLU A 80 -9.27 10.06 -14.54
CA GLU A 80 -10.34 9.36 -13.82
C GLU A 80 -11.66 9.34 -14.61
N ARG A 81 -11.98 10.43 -15.31
CA ARG A 81 -13.16 10.51 -16.19
C ARG A 81 -13.16 9.37 -17.23
N ARG A 82 -12.02 9.12 -17.87
CA ARG A 82 -11.86 8.02 -18.84
C ARG A 82 -12.06 6.66 -18.17
N LEU A 83 -11.42 6.43 -17.03
CA LEU A 83 -11.52 5.17 -16.28
C LEU A 83 -12.98 4.90 -15.83
N ASN A 84 -13.71 5.94 -15.44
CA ASN A 84 -15.11 5.85 -15.08
C ASN A 84 -16.01 5.51 -16.27
N ILE A 85 -15.73 6.04 -17.47
CA ILE A 85 -16.43 5.65 -18.70
C ILE A 85 -16.21 4.16 -18.99
N LEU A 86 -14.96 3.69 -18.95
CA LEU A 86 -14.65 2.26 -19.17
C LEU A 86 -15.36 1.36 -18.16
N ARG A 87 -15.38 1.76 -16.89
CA ARG A 87 -16.08 1.01 -15.84
C ARG A 87 -17.58 0.93 -16.11
N ARG A 88 -18.23 2.05 -16.43
CA ARG A 88 -19.68 2.11 -16.73
C ARG A 88 -20.03 1.28 -17.97
N ASP A 89 -19.21 1.35 -19.01
CA ASP A 89 -19.39 0.56 -20.23
C ASP A 89 -19.30 -0.95 -19.95
N ALA A 90 -18.29 -1.38 -19.18
CA ALA A 90 -18.15 -2.77 -18.78
C ALA A 90 -19.38 -3.27 -17.99
N VAL A 91 -19.84 -2.50 -16.99
CA VAL A 91 -21.03 -2.83 -16.19
C VAL A 91 -22.28 -2.90 -17.08
N LYS A 92 -22.49 -1.94 -17.98
CA LYS A 92 -23.63 -1.92 -18.91
C LYS A 92 -23.68 -3.17 -19.79
N HIS A 93 -22.52 -3.70 -20.16
CA HIS A 93 -22.39 -4.92 -20.97
C HIS A 93 -22.18 -6.19 -20.13
N GLN A 94 -22.38 -6.13 -18.81
CA GLN A 94 -22.20 -7.26 -17.88
C GLN A 94 -20.80 -7.91 -17.96
N ARG A 95 -19.78 -7.10 -18.24
CA ARG A 95 -18.36 -7.50 -18.26
C ARG A 95 -17.68 -7.03 -16.99
N LEU A 96 -16.64 -7.75 -16.57
CA LEU A 96 -15.78 -7.34 -15.47
C LEU A 96 -15.05 -6.02 -15.82
N PRO A 97 -15.19 -4.96 -15.02
CA PRO A 97 -14.43 -3.74 -15.21
C PRO A 97 -12.94 -4.01 -15.08
N LYS A 98 -12.18 -3.71 -16.13
CA LYS A 98 -10.72 -3.84 -16.13
C LYS A 98 -10.09 -2.65 -16.80
N TYR A 99 -8.85 -2.34 -16.39
CA TYR A 99 -8.05 -1.40 -17.15
C TYR A 99 -7.69 -2.00 -18.52
N ASP A 100 -7.73 -1.17 -19.55
CA ASP A 100 -7.59 -1.60 -20.95
C ASP A 100 -6.13 -1.55 -21.45
N ASN A 101 -5.16 -1.31 -20.55
CA ASN A 101 -3.75 -1.19 -20.87
C ASN A 101 -3.43 -0.12 -21.92
N LYS A 102 -4.28 0.93 -22.05
CA LYS A 102 -4.13 1.99 -23.06
C LYS A 102 -2.72 2.60 -23.08
N CYS A 103 -2.11 2.78 -21.92
CA CYS A 103 -0.80 3.41 -21.81
C CYS A 103 0.40 2.44 -21.88
N ARG A 104 0.18 1.15 -22.13
CA ARG A 104 1.24 0.13 -22.08
C ARG A 104 2.29 0.30 -23.18
N SER A 105 1.88 0.75 -24.36
CA SER A 105 2.72 0.90 -25.55
C SER A 105 2.64 2.32 -26.11
N LEU A 106 2.74 3.33 -25.25
CA LEU A 106 2.78 4.72 -25.71
C LEU A 106 4.09 4.99 -26.45
N SER A 107 3.98 5.64 -27.60
CA SER A 107 5.06 6.24 -28.36
C SER A 107 5.45 7.60 -27.81
#